data_AF-A0A9D8GUG9-F1
#
_entry.id   AF-A0A9D8GUG9-F1
#
_cell.length_a   1.000
_cell.length_b   1.000
_cell.length_c   1.000
_cell.angle_alpha   90.00
_cell.angle_beta   90.00
_cell.angle_gamma   90.00
#
_symmetry.space_group_name_H-M   'P 1'
#
loop_
_entity.id
_entity.type
_entity.pdbx_description
1 polymer ?
#
loop_
_entity_poly.entity_id
_entity_poly.type
_entity_poly.pdbx_seq_one_letter_code
_entity_poly.pdbx_strand_id
1 'polypeptide(L)'
;MQHFERALLDGELFLLFLLTENESNGFVDGVIKAIKSLKDDFEYSSINSMIINSDFLIVVGENGPEKKPSWSDDLYYEFRYRIYVNGVAVASSGWGQSGWGLMQNHSILTVNRHYLSHEIEAI
;
A
#
# COMPACT_ATOMS: atom_id res chain seq x y z
N MET A 1 35.66 13.40 7.48
CA MET A 1 34.38 14.09 7.21
C MET A 1 33.92 13.62 5.84
N GLN A 2 33.04 12.63 5.79
CA GLN A 2 32.46 12.11 4.56
C GLN A 2 30.98 12.48 4.63
N HIS A 3 30.59 13.50 3.88
CA HIS A 3 29.21 13.94 3.82
C HIS A 3 28.44 12.86 3.04
N PHE A 4 27.70 12.02 3.75
CA PHE A 4 26.59 11.27 3.17
C PHE A 4 25.43 12.24 3.01
N GLU A 5 25.28 12.83 1.83
CA GLU A 5 23.99 13.39 1.44
C GLU A 5 23.04 12.22 1.17
N ARG A 6 22.03 12.05 2.01
CA ARG A 6 20.98 11.06 1.79
C ARG A 6 20.19 11.50 0.56
N ALA A 7 20.45 10.90 -0.60
CA ALA A 7 19.50 10.97 -1.71
C ALA A 7 18.18 10.35 -1.23
N LEU A 8 17.10 11.12 -1.24
CA LEU A 8 15.78 10.62 -0.86
C LEU A 8 15.33 9.62 -1.94
N LEU A 9 15.04 8.40 -1.51
CA LEU A 9 14.38 7.41 -2.37
C LEU A 9 12.92 7.83 -2.58
N ASP A 10 12.31 7.45 -3.71
CA ASP A 10 10.90 7.77 -4.00
C ASP A 10 9.96 7.32 -2.87
N GLY A 11 10.27 6.20 -2.20
CA GLY A 11 9.52 5.72 -1.03
C GLY A 11 9.63 6.62 0.22
N GLU A 12 10.74 7.35 0.39
CA GLU A 12 10.91 8.31 1.49
C GLU A 12 10.14 9.61 1.22
N LEU A 13 10.16 10.10 -0.03
CA LEU A 13 9.32 11.23 -0.45
C LEU A 13 7.84 10.90 -0.33
N PHE A 14 7.45 9.69 -0.74
CA PHE A 14 6.10 9.16 -0.56
C PHE A 14 5.67 9.16 0.91
N LEU A 15 6.53 8.66 1.81
CA LEU A 15 6.25 8.68 3.25
C LEU A 15 6.06 10.11 3.78
N LEU A 16 6.91 11.06 3.38
CA LEU A 16 6.79 12.47 3.81
C LEU A 16 5.49 13.12 3.31
N PHE A 17 5.08 12.80 2.07
CA PHE A 17 3.81 13.27 1.53
C PHE A 17 2.61 12.70 2.31
N LEU A 18 2.62 11.40 2.62
CA LEU A 18 1.60 10.78 3.47
C LEU A 18 1.49 11.45 4.84
N LEU A 19 2.63 11.75 5.49
CA LEU A 19 2.63 12.44 6.79
C LEU A 19 1.98 13.83 6.70
N THR A 20 2.21 14.55 5.60
CA THR A 20 1.63 15.89 5.36
C THR A 20 0.11 15.82 5.21
N GLU A 21 -0.41 14.86 4.44
CA GLU A 21 -1.86 14.68 4.29
C GLU A 21 -2.51 14.17 5.59
N ASN A 22 -1.81 13.34 6.37
CA ASN A 22 -2.30 12.85 7.65
C ASN A 22 -2.48 13.95 8.69
N GLU A 23 -1.57 14.94 8.75
CA GLU A 23 -1.72 16.10 9.64
C GLU A 23 -2.98 16.92 9.33
N SER A 24 -3.41 16.93 8.06
CA SER A 24 -4.55 17.72 7.61
C SER A 24 -5.89 17.01 7.71
N ASN A 25 -5.93 15.68 7.50
CA ASN A 25 -7.19 14.93 7.32
C ASN A 25 -7.36 13.77 8.33
N GLY A 26 -6.35 13.46 9.15
CA GLY A 26 -6.31 12.23 9.95
C GLY A 26 -5.77 11.03 9.16
N PHE A 27 -5.47 9.92 9.84
CA PHE A 27 -4.67 8.83 9.27
C PHE A 27 -5.33 8.11 8.08
N VAL A 28 -6.58 7.66 8.21
CA VAL A 28 -7.25 6.88 7.15
C VAL A 28 -7.52 7.77 5.94
N ASP A 29 -8.24 8.88 6.15
CA ASP A 29 -8.60 9.80 5.07
C ASP A 29 -7.38 10.48 4.44
N GLY A 30 -6.35 10.79 5.24
CA GLY A 30 -5.08 11.37 4.77
C GLY A 30 -4.32 10.41 3.85
N VAL A 31 -4.18 9.14 4.23
CA VAL A 31 -3.57 8.12 3.36
C VAL A 31 -4.38 7.93 2.08
N ILE A 32 -5.69 7.77 2.16
CA ILE A 32 -6.56 7.58 0.97
C ILE A 32 -6.42 8.77 0.02
N LYS A 33 -6.46 9.99 0.55
CA LYS A 33 -6.32 11.22 -0.25
C LYS A 33 -4.95 11.29 -0.91
N ALA A 34 -3.86 11.01 -0.19
CA ALA A 34 -2.51 10.99 -0.75
C ALA A 34 -2.38 9.98 -1.90
N ILE A 35 -2.92 8.77 -1.73
CA ILE A 35 -2.91 7.74 -2.78
C ILE A 35 -3.68 8.20 -4.02
N LYS A 36 -4.87 8.79 -3.85
CA LYS A 36 -5.67 9.33 -4.95
C LYS A 36 -4.94 10.46 -5.68
N SER A 37 -4.31 11.39 -4.96
CA SER A 37 -3.49 12.44 -5.57
C SER A 37 -2.31 11.87 -6.37
N LEU A 38 -1.60 10.87 -5.84
CA LEU A 38 -0.50 10.24 -6.57
C LEU A 38 -0.97 9.52 -7.83
N LYS A 39 -2.12 8.86 -7.76
CA LYS A 39 -2.75 8.18 -8.90
C LYS A 39 -3.10 9.16 -10.02
N ASP A 40 -3.64 10.33 -9.66
CA ASP A 40 -4.14 11.31 -10.62
C ASP A 40 -3.02 12.21 -11.20
N ASP A 41 -2.00 12.54 -10.39
CA ASP A 41 -1.03 13.58 -10.72
C ASP A 41 0.35 13.04 -11.17
N PHE A 42 0.66 11.75 -10.97
CA PHE A 42 1.99 11.20 -11.21
C PHE A 42 2.00 9.91 -12.03
N GLU A 43 3.07 9.72 -12.80
CA GLU A 43 3.35 8.42 -13.41
C GLU A 43 4.13 7.54 -12.43
N TYR A 44 3.62 6.34 -12.15
CA TYR A 44 4.26 5.33 -11.31
C TYR A 44 4.22 3.98 -11.99
N SER A 45 5.14 3.08 -11.60
CA SER A 45 5.04 1.65 -11.92
C SER A 45 4.20 0.92 -10.88
N SER A 46 4.39 1.25 -9.59
CA SER A 46 3.57 0.77 -8.49
C SER A 46 3.70 1.67 -7.29
N ILE A 47 2.58 1.90 -6.59
CA ILE A 47 2.52 2.51 -5.26
C ILE A 47 1.98 1.52 -4.22
N ASN A 48 2.10 0.23 -4.54
CA ASN A 48 1.83 -0.88 -3.64
C ASN A 48 2.54 -0.66 -2.29
N SER A 49 1.76 -0.55 -1.22
CA SER A 49 2.30 -0.16 0.08
C SER A 49 1.48 -0.72 1.24
N MET A 50 2.14 -0.88 2.38
CA MET A 50 1.51 -1.20 3.66
C MET A 50 1.88 -0.12 4.66
N ILE A 51 0.88 0.57 5.20
CA ILE A 51 1.02 1.72 6.08
C ILE A 51 0.28 1.39 7.37
N ILE A 52 0.95 1.53 8.52
CA ILE A 52 0.42 1.04 9.80
C ILE A 52 0.67 2.06 10.91
N ASN A 53 -0.33 2.23 11.77
CA ASN A 53 -0.20 2.91 13.06
C ASN A 53 -0.79 2.02 14.17
N SER A 54 -0.96 2.54 15.39
CA SER A 54 -1.50 1.77 16.52
C SER A 54 -2.90 1.19 16.28
N ASP A 55 -3.71 1.85 15.44
CA ASP A 55 -5.15 1.61 15.34
C ASP A 55 -5.55 0.99 14.00
N PHE A 56 -4.79 1.23 12.94
CA PHE A 56 -5.12 0.85 11.58
C PHE A 56 -3.92 0.25 10.82
N LEU A 57 -4.22 -0.71 9.95
CA LEU A 57 -3.38 -1.15 8.85
C LEU A 57 -4.08 -0.78 7.55
N ILE A 58 -3.39 -0.06 6.69
CA ILE A 58 -3.84 0.29 5.34
C ILE A 58 -2.91 -0.41 4.36
N VAL A 59 -3.50 -1.16 3.43
CA VAL A 59 -2.79 -1.79 2.31
C VAL A 59 -3.32 -1.15 1.04
N VAL A 60 -2.40 -0.77 0.16
CA VAL A 60 -2.71 -0.16 -1.14
C VAL A 60 -2.31 -1.14 -2.22
N GLY A 61 -3.26 -1.52 -3.07
CA GLY A 61 -3.06 -2.30 -4.28
C GLY A 61 -3.25 -1.37 -5.47
N GLU A 62 -2.18 -0.71 -5.90
CA GLU A 62 -2.20 0.24 -7.00
C GLU A 62 -0.89 0.15 -7.78
N ASN A 63 -1.01 -0.31 -9.02
CA ASN A 63 0.10 -0.55 -9.91
C ASN A 63 -0.33 -0.43 -11.37
N GLY A 64 0.66 -0.21 -12.25
CA GLY A 64 0.54 -0.33 -13.69
C GLY A 64 1.15 -1.65 -14.14
N PRO A 65 0.36 -2.73 -14.33
CA PRO A 65 0.88 -4.04 -14.76
C PRO A 65 1.71 -3.98 -16.05
N GLU A 66 1.42 -3.03 -16.93
CA GLU A 66 2.15 -2.76 -18.18
C GLU A 66 3.58 -2.23 -17.95
N LYS A 67 3.86 -1.66 -16.78
CA LYS A 67 5.18 -1.12 -16.40
C LYS A 67 6.03 -2.14 -15.63
N LYS A 68 5.56 -3.39 -15.49
CA LYS A 68 6.33 -4.45 -14.86
C LYS A 68 7.62 -4.74 -15.66
N PRO A 69 8.71 -5.15 -15.00
CA PRO A 69 9.92 -5.56 -15.71
C PRO A 69 9.64 -6.74 -16.65
N SER A 70 10.26 -6.76 -17.84
CA SER A 70 10.00 -7.79 -18.85
C SER A 70 10.37 -9.21 -18.41
N TRP A 71 11.26 -9.35 -17.43
CA TRP A 71 11.67 -10.62 -16.84
C TRP A 71 10.71 -11.13 -15.75
N SER A 72 9.72 -10.33 -15.34
CA SER A 72 8.79 -10.66 -14.26
C SER A 72 7.55 -11.41 -14.75
N ASP A 73 7.00 -12.24 -13.87
CA ASP A 73 5.75 -12.95 -14.12
C ASP A 73 4.53 -12.00 -14.02
N ASP A 74 3.34 -12.53 -14.29
CA ASP A 74 2.11 -11.74 -14.23
C ASP A 74 1.65 -11.44 -12.81
N LEU A 75 2.25 -12.10 -11.81
CA LEU A 75 1.92 -11.96 -10.40
C LEU A 75 2.82 -10.91 -9.70
N TYR A 76 3.73 -10.26 -10.42
CA TYR A 76 4.78 -9.41 -9.86
C TYR A 76 4.27 -8.33 -8.89
N TYR A 77 3.12 -7.72 -9.17
CA TYR A 77 2.49 -6.72 -8.31
C TYR A 77 1.31 -7.24 -7.47
N GLU A 78 0.98 -8.54 -7.54
CA GLU A 78 -0.16 -9.06 -6.80
C GLU A 78 0.08 -9.01 -5.29
N PHE A 79 -0.93 -8.52 -4.57
CA PHE A 79 -1.07 -8.71 -3.14
C PHE A 79 -2.20 -9.69 -2.84
N ARG A 80 -1.96 -10.52 -1.84
CA ARG A 80 -3.01 -11.36 -1.24
C ARG A 80 -3.13 -11.07 0.23
N TYR A 81 -4.34 -11.25 0.73
CA TYR A 81 -4.66 -11.04 2.14
C TYR A 81 -5.49 -12.20 2.69
N ARG A 82 -5.42 -12.37 4.01
CA ARG A 82 -6.27 -13.28 4.75
C ARG A 82 -6.60 -12.69 6.10
N ILE A 83 -7.89 -12.63 6.40
CA ILE A 83 -8.42 -12.19 7.68
C ILE A 83 -8.64 -13.43 8.55
N TYR A 84 -8.13 -13.41 9.77
CA TYR A 84 -8.32 -14.43 10.80
C TYR A 84 -9.07 -13.82 12.00
N VAL A 85 -9.56 -14.68 12.88
CA VAL A 85 -10.21 -14.25 14.14
C VAL A 85 -9.29 -13.45 15.06
N ASN A 86 -7.97 -13.63 14.94
CA ASN A 86 -6.96 -13.06 15.81
C ASN A 86 -5.87 -12.27 15.08
N GLY A 87 -6.05 -11.98 13.79
CA GLY A 87 -5.10 -11.17 13.05
C GLY A 87 -5.37 -11.08 11.56
N VAL A 88 -4.52 -10.34 10.88
CA VAL A 88 -4.56 -10.17 9.43
C VAL A 88 -3.17 -10.49 8.87
N ALA A 89 -3.14 -11.26 7.78
CA ALA A 89 -1.94 -11.50 7.02
C ALA A 89 -2.09 -10.90 5.63
N VAL A 90 -1.05 -10.21 5.16
CA VAL A 90 -0.99 -9.60 3.84
C VAL A 90 0.41 -9.84 3.31
N ALA A 91 0.52 -10.25 2.05
CA ALA A 91 1.81 -10.54 1.44
C ALA A 91 1.76 -10.31 -0.07
N SER A 92 2.89 -9.88 -0.63
CA SER A 92 3.13 -9.88 -2.08
C SER A 92 3.20 -11.30 -2.61
N SER A 93 3.22 -11.46 -3.94
CA SER A 93 3.54 -12.73 -4.58
C SER A 93 4.88 -13.32 -4.10
N GLY A 94 5.06 -14.63 -4.29
CA GLY A 94 6.25 -15.37 -3.87
C GLY A 94 6.12 -16.19 -2.58
N TRP A 95 4.99 -16.07 -1.87
CA TRP A 95 4.69 -16.85 -0.65
C TRP A 95 3.61 -17.90 -0.91
N GLY A 96 3.57 -18.96 -0.09
CA GLY A 96 2.49 -19.95 -0.14
C GLY A 96 1.14 -19.36 0.32
N GLN A 97 0.33 -18.90 -0.62
CA GLN A 97 -0.90 -18.12 -0.37
C GLN A 97 -2.19 -18.87 -0.74
N SER A 98 -2.18 -20.20 -0.64
CA SER A 98 -3.37 -21.02 -0.95
C SER A 98 -4.54 -20.64 -0.03
N GLY A 99 -5.69 -20.33 -0.62
CA GLY A 99 -6.91 -19.91 0.08
C GLY A 99 -6.91 -18.46 0.58
N TRP A 100 -5.95 -17.63 0.17
CA TRP A 100 -5.95 -16.19 0.47
C TRP A 100 -6.77 -15.43 -0.58
N GLY A 101 -7.42 -14.35 -0.14
CA GLY A 101 -8.13 -13.43 -1.03
C GLY A 101 -7.14 -12.62 -1.87
N LEU A 102 -7.45 -12.42 -3.16
CA LEU A 102 -6.72 -11.50 -4.02
C LEU A 102 -7.14 -10.07 -3.69
N MET A 103 -6.16 -9.20 -3.46
CA MET A 103 -6.40 -7.77 -3.42
C MET A 103 -6.48 -7.26 -4.86
N GLN A 104 -7.62 -6.70 -5.26
CA GLN A 104 -7.80 -6.19 -6.62
C GLN A 104 -6.87 -4.99 -6.84
N ASN A 105 -6.39 -4.81 -8.08
CA ASN A 105 -5.72 -3.57 -8.44
C ASN A 105 -6.70 -2.39 -8.30
N HIS A 106 -6.19 -1.20 -8.08
CA HIS A 106 -6.96 0.02 -7.79
C HIS A 106 -7.85 -0.12 -6.55
N SER A 107 -7.31 -0.69 -5.47
CA SER A 107 -8.04 -0.82 -4.21
C SER A 107 -7.22 -0.51 -2.97
N ILE A 108 -7.91 -0.14 -1.90
CA ILE A 108 -7.36 0.02 -0.55
C ILE A 108 -8.08 -0.95 0.38
N LEU A 109 -7.31 -1.71 1.15
CA LEU A 109 -7.78 -2.49 2.28
C LEU A 109 -7.47 -1.71 3.56
N THR A 110 -8.50 -1.29 4.27
CA THR A 110 -8.39 -0.65 5.59
C THR A 110 -8.81 -1.64 6.66
N VAL A 111 -7.93 -1.91 7.63
CA VAL A 111 -8.17 -2.82 8.75
C VAL A 111 -8.08 -2.04 10.05
N ASN A 112 -9.16 -2.05 10.84
CA ASN A 112 -9.11 -1.62 12.23
C ASN A 112 -8.44 -2.72 13.07
N ARG A 113 -7.32 -2.41 13.71
CA ARG A 113 -6.48 -3.37 14.43
C ARG A 113 -7.02 -3.75 15.80
N HIS A 114 -7.92 -2.96 16.37
CA HIS A 114 -8.55 -3.25 17.67
C HIS A 114 -9.66 -4.30 17.55
N TYR A 115 -10.45 -4.20 16.49
CA TYR A 115 -11.62 -5.06 16.27
C TYR A 115 -11.48 -6.04 15.11
N LEU A 116 -10.40 -5.92 14.32
CA LEU A 116 -10.14 -6.68 13.09
C LEU A 116 -11.26 -6.55 12.04
N SER A 117 -12.09 -5.50 12.15
CA SER A 117 -13.00 -5.11 11.09
C SER A 117 -12.20 -4.58 9.91
N HIS A 118 -12.68 -4.86 8.70
CA HIS A 118 -12.00 -4.46 7.48
C HIS A 118 -12.97 -3.96 6.43
N GLU A 119 -12.48 -3.09 5.57
CA GLU A 119 -13.18 -2.56 4.41
C GLU A 119 -12.22 -2.57 3.22
N ILE A 120 -12.77 -2.86 2.04
CA ILE A 120 -12.06 -2.72 0.78
C ILE A 120 -12.83 -1.71 -0.05
N GLU A 121 -12.14 -0.66 -0.48
CA GLU A 121 -12.69 0.36 -1.37
C GLU A 121 -11.85 0.49 -2.64
N ALA A 122 -12.48 0.93 -3.73
CA ALA A 122 -11.79 1.23 -4.97
C ALA A 122 -11.17 2.64 -4.92
N ILE A 123 -10.01 2.79 -5.54
CA ILE A 123 -9.29 4.06 -5.73
C ILE A 123 -9.61 4.58 -7.13
#